data_AF-A0A3D5H5Z9-F1
#
_entry.id   AF-A0A3D5H5Z9-F1
#
_cell.length_a   1.000
_cell.length_b   1.000
_cell.length_c   1.000
_cell.angle_alpha   90.00
_cell.angle_beta   90.00
_cell.angle_gamma   90.00
#
_symmetry.space_group_name_H-M   'P 1'
#
loop_
_entity.id
_entity.type
_entity.pdbx_description
1 polymer ?
#
loop_
_entity_poly.entity_id
_entity_poly.type
_entity_poly.pdbx_seq_one_letter_code
_entity_poly.pdbx_strand_id
1 'polypeptide(L)'
;MKASFLIAGFSLVLMFFSSQGQAQTTLEEYNYATKGYRVQIESGLDMKKGYTFEEINSIRLSYTTGGFRETEFKALFKEGTKKPAAILCIYSCSDNPSKEYLCIPQPNSPRELWDSTYAKIATFEGENATALMWGLAKLSSYYGMK
;
A
#
# COMPACT_ATOMS: atom_id res chain seq x y z
N MET A 1 4.06 51.59 15.30
CA MET A 1 4.88 50.97 14.23
C MET A 1 5.69 49.75 14.65
N LYS A 2 6.21 49.64 15.89
CA LYS A 2 7.05 48.47 16.29
C LYS A 2 6.27 47.14 16.43
N ALA A 3 5.00 47.17 16.82
CA ALA A 3 4.17 45.98 16.97
C ALA A 3 3.82 45.30 15.63
N SER A 4 3.69 46.07 14.55
CA SER A 4 3.34 45.56 13.22
C SER A 4 4.48 44.72 12.60
N PHE A 5 5.75 45.06 12.89
CA PHE A 5 6.91 44.28 12.44
C PHE A 5 7.08 42.96 13.21
N LEU A 6 6.68 42.90 14.48
CA LEU A 6 6.70 41.68 15.30
C LEU A 6 5.64 40.66 14.85
N ILE A 7 4.45 41.14 14.48
CA ILE A 7 3.37 40.28 13.97
C ILE A 7 3.74 39.69 12.60
N ALA A 8 4.34 40.50 11.71
CA ALA A 8 4.79 40.05 10.40
C ALA A 8 5.88 38.95 10.49
N GLY A 9 6.80 39.06 11.46
CA GLY A 9 7.81 38.03 11.71
C GLY A 9 7.23 36.71 12.24
N PHE A 10 6.21 36.78 13.10
CA PHE A 10 5.55 35.59 13.66
C PHE A 10 4.72 34.83 12.61
N SER A 11 4.04 35.55 11.71
CA SER A 11 3.30 34.94 10.59
C SER A 11 4.20 34.25 9.56
N LEU A 12 5.44 34.74 9.36
CA LEU A 12 6.39 34.12 8.43
C LEU A 12 6.92 32.77 8.95
N VAL A 13 7.12 32.65 10.27
CA VAL A 13 7.60 31.41 10.92
C VAL A 13 6.54 30.29 10.87
N LEU A 14 5.25 30.63 10.92
CA LEU A 14 4.15 29.66 10.85
C LEU A 14 4.01 28.99 9.47
N MET A 15 4.42 29.65 8.39
CA MET A 15 4.37 29.08 7.04
C MET A 15 5.43 28.00 6.78
N PHE A 16 6.55 28.01 7.52
CA PHE A 16 7.60 27.00 7.38
C PHE A 16 7.26 25.65 8.03
N PHE A 17 6.29 25.60 8.94
CA PHE A 17 5.87 24.35 9.60
C PHE A 17 4.80 23.57 8.82
N SER A 18 4.29 24.11 7.70
CA SER A 18 3.18 23.50 6.96
C SER A 18 3.58 22.48 5.90
N SER A 19 4.88 22.31 5.61
CA SER A 19 5.35 21.36 4.57
C SER A 19 5.71 19.99 5.15
N GLN A 20 4.89 19.45 6.06
CA GLN A 20 4.92 18.00 6.26
C GLN A 20 4.38 17.35 5.00
N GLY A 21 5.27 17.06 4.05
CA GLY A 21 4.96 16.34 2.82
C GLY A 21 4.15 15.11 3.19
N GLN A 22 2.88 15.09 2.77
CA GLN A 22 2.07 13.90 2.96
C GLN A 22 2.78 12.75 2.23
N ALA A 23 2.99 11.63 2.92
CA ALA A 23 3.71 10.49 2.37
C ALA A 23 2.94 9.95 1.16
N GLN A 24 3.40 10.27 -0.05
CA GLN A 24 2.83 9.82 -1.31
C GLN A 24 3.66 8.66 -1.84
N THR A 25 2.99 7.60 -2.31
CA THR A 25 3.67 6.52 -3.04
C THR A 25 4.27 7.07 -4.33
N THR A 26 5.56 6.83 -4.52
CA THR A 26 6.30 7.11 -5.74
C THR A 26 6.13 5.99 -6.76
N LEU A 27 6.42 6.26 -8.03
CA LEU A 27 6.43 5.23 -9.08
C LEU A 27 7.44 4.10 -8.76
N GLU A 28 8.56 4.44 -8.13
CA GLU A 28 9.57 3.47 -7.70
C GLU A 28 9.03 2.51 -6.64
N GLU A 29 8.34 3.03 -5.61
CA GLU A 29 7.71 2.23 -4.56
C GLU A 29 6.57 1.37 -5.12
N TYR A 30 5.76 1.93 -6.02
CA TYR A 30 4.69 1.20 -6.71
C TYR A 30 5.24 0.01 -7.51
N ASN A 31 6.28 0.24 -8.31
CA ASN A 31 6.95 -0.80 -9.08
C ASN A 31 7.64 -1.83 -8.17
N TYR A 32 8.16 -1.39 -7.04
CA TYR A 32 8.78 -2.28 -6.07
C TYR A 32 7.72 -3.22 -5.46
N ALA A 33 6.58 -2.70 -5.02
CA ALA A 33 5.49 -3.52 -4.47
C ALA A 33 4.92 -4.51 -5.51
N THR A 34 4.69 -4.08 -6.75
CA THR A 34 4.04 -4.91 -7.78
C THR A 34 4.96 -5.92 -8.46
N LYS A 35 6.25 -5.58 -8.66
CA LYS A 35 7.19 -6.41 -9.44
C LYS A 35 8.43 -6.79 -8.63
N GLY A 36 9.04 -5.82 -7.95
CA GLY A 36 10.32 -6.02 -7.28
C GLY A 36 10.24 -6.98 -6.10
N TYR A 37 9.17 -6.91 -5.30
CA TYR A 37 8.94 -7.83 -4.18
C TYR A 37 8.89 -9.28 -4.65
N ARG A 38 8.11 -9.56 -5.70
CA ARG A 38 8.02 -10.89 -6.32
C ARG A 38 9.40 -11.40 -6.74
N VAL A 39 10.16 -10.59 -7.48
CA VAL A 39 11.50 -10.97 -7.95
C VAL A 39 12.44 -11.29 -6.78
N GLN A 40 12.39 -10.50 -5.70
CA GLN A 40 13.25 -10.73 -4.54
C GLN A 40 12.93 -12.05 -3.84
N ILE A 41 11.64 -12.32 -3.61
CA ILE A 41 11.22 -13.56 -2.95
C ILE A 41 11.53 -14.78 -3.84
N GLU A 42 11.24 -14.71 -5.14
CA GLU A 42 11.51 -15.81 -6.08
C GLU A 42 13.02 -16.07 -6.28
N SER A 43 13.84 -15.03 -6.18
CA SER A 43 15.30 -15.14 -6.40
C SER A 43 16.11 -15.32 -5.11
N GLY A 44 15.45 -15.33 -3.93
CA GLY A 44 16.15 -15.38 -2.64
C GLY A 44 17.07 -14.18 -2.38
N LEU A 45 16.73 -13.00 -2.92
CA LEU A 45 17.51 -11.78 -2.77
C LEU A 45 17.10 -10.99 -1.52
N ASP A 46 18.04 -10.22 -1.00
CA ASP A 46 17.77 -9.26 0.06
C ASP A 46 16.74 -8.21 -0.35
N MET A 47 16.03 -7.68 0.66
CA MET A 47 15.11 -6.56 0.48
C MET A 47 15.85 -5.33 -0.06
N LYS A 48 15.12 -4.46 -0.74
CA LYS A 48 15.71 -3.26 -1.34
C LYS A 48 16.22 -2.36 -0.22
N LYS A 49 17.51 -1.98 -0.27
CA LYS A 49 18.12 -1.08 0.72
C LYS A 49 17.28 0.17 0.92
N GLY A 50 17.04 0.55 2.18
CA GLY A 50 16.18 1.69 2.51
C GLY A 50 14.70 1.36 2.65
N TYR A 51 14.29 0.10 2.45
CA TYR A 51 12.90 -0.33 2.52
C TYR A 51 12.72 -1.63 3.31
N THR A 52 11.57 -1.75 3.97
CA THR A 52 11.14 -2.95 4.68
C THR A 52 9.67 -3.26 4.38
N PHE A 53 9.30 -4.53 4.49
CA PHE A 53 7.90 -4.95 4.50
C PHE A 53 7.52 -5.46 5.89
N GLU A 54 6.40 -4.97 6.40
CA GLU A 54 5.80 -5.46 7.65
C GLU A 54 4.50 -6.19 7.35
N GLU A 55 4.30 -7.37 7.94
CA GLU A 55 3.05 -8.13 7.80
C GLU A 55 1.88 -7.40 8.47
N ILE A 56 0.73 -7.36 7.81
CA ILE A 56 -0.50 -6.79 8.37
C ILE A 56 -1.46 -7.91 8.76
N ASN A 57 -1.91 -8.68 7.77
CA ASN A 57 -2.81 -9.82 7.95
C ASN A 57 -2.80 -10.72 6.70
N SER A 58 -3.25 -11.96 6.88
CA SER A 58 -3.65 -12.85 5.78
C SER A 58 -5.07 -13.36 6.00
N ILE A 59 -5.81 -13.49 4.91
CA ILE A 59 -7.21 -13.92 4.91
C ILE A 59 -7.36 -15.01 3.87
N ARG A 60 -7.74 -16.20 4.31
CA ARG A 60 -8.08 -17.32 3.45
C ARG A 60 -9.58 -17.57 3.50
N LEU A 61 -10.20 -17.62 2.33
CA LEU A 61 -11.59 -18.03 2.12
C LEU A 61 -11.61 -19.41 1.47
N SER A 62 -12.24 -20.37 2.14
CA SER A 62 -12.47 -21.71 1.61
C SER A 62 -13.86 -21.80 1.01
N TYR A 63 -13.97 -22.39 -0.18
CA TYR A 63 -15.23 -22.51 -0.91
C TYR A 63 -15.79 -23.93 -0.76
N THR A 64 -17.12 -24.05 -0.72
CA THR A 64 -17.82 -25.32 -0.50
C THR A 64 -17.61 -26.32 -1.65
N THR A 65 -17.31 -25.81 -2.84
CA THR A 65 -16.96 -26.57 -4.06
C THR A 65 -15.55 -27.16 -4.03
N GLY A 66 -14.78 -26.92 -2.97
CA GLY A 66 -13.36 -27.21 -2.90
C GLY A 66 -12.52 -26.00 -3.34
N GLY A 67 -11.32 -25.91 -2.79
CA GLY A 67 -10.38 -24.82 -3.08
C GLY A 67 -10.44 -23.63 -2.12
N PHE A 68 -9.48 -22.72 -2.28
CA PHE A 68 -9.38 -21.50 -1.48
C PHE A 68 -8.93 -20.31 -2.31
N ARG A 69 -9.27 -19.11 -1.84
CA ARG A 69 -8.72 -17.83 -2.25
C ARG A 69 -8.07 -17.16 -1.04
N GLU A 70 -6.89 -16.60 -1.22
CA GLU A 70 -6.13 -15.98 -0.13
C GLU A 70 -5.61 -14.61 -0.52
N THR A 71 -5.77 -13.65 0.39
CA THR A 71 -5.20 -12.30 0.30
C THR A 71 -4.29 -12.07 1.50
N GLU A 72 -3.04 -11.77 1.26
CA GLU A 72 -2.03 -11.38 2.24
C GLU A 72 -1.70 -9.90 2.05
N PHE A 73 -1.57 -9.17 3.14
CA PHE A 73 -1.28 -7.73 3.12
C PHE A 73 0.00 -7.42 3.87
N LYS A 74 0.86 -6.62 3.23
CA LYS A 74 2.11 -6.12 3.81
C LYS A 74 2.22 -4.61 3.64
N ALA A 75 2.69 -3.92 4.67
CA ALA A 75 3.00 -2.51 4.60
C ALA A 75 4.44 -2.31 4.13
N LEU A 76 4.64 -1.57 3.03
CA LEU A 76 5.96 -1.13 2.61
C LEU A 76 6.35 0.11 3.41
N PHE A 77 7.47 0.07 4.13
CA PHE A 77 8.03 1.22 4.83
C PHE A 77 9.34 1.65 4.18
N LYS A 78 9.57 2.97 4.20
CA LYS A 78 10.87 3.56 3.92
C LYS A 78 11.60 3.79 5.23
N GLU A 79 12.90 3.49 5.28
CA GLU A 79 13.72 3.71 6.47
C GLU A 79 13.56 5.15 7.00
N GLY A 80 13.41 5.27 8.32
CA GLY A 80 13.21 6.55 9.00
C GLY A 80 11.77 7.10 8.94
N THR A 81 10.84 6.41 8.25
CA THR A 81 9.43 6.81 8.21
C THR A 81 8.57 5.97 9.16
N LYS A 82 7.57 6.59 9.78
CA LYS A 82 6.59 5.90 10.65
C LYS A 82 5.30 5.52 9.93
N LYS A 83 5.11 6.00 8.69
CA LYS A 83 3.93 5.75 7.88
C LYS A 83 4.33 4.86 6.70
N PRO A 84 3.50 3.90 6.30
CA PRO A 84 3.81 3.09 5.14
C PRO A 84 3.87 3.95 3.87
N ALA A 85 4.76 3.63 2.95
CA ALA A 85 4.84 4.21 1.63
C ALA A 85 3.76 3.63 0.68
N ALA A 86 3.35 2.38 0.88
CA ALA A 86 2.26 1.71 0.16
C ALA A 86 1.82 0.45 0.92
N ILE A 87 0.69 -0.15 0.53
CA ILE A 87 0.31 -1.51 0.94
C ILE A 87 0.46 -2.45 -0.25
N LEU A 88 1.13 -3.56 -0.04
CA LEU A 88 1.18 -4.69 -0.97
C LEU A 88 0.06 -5.67 -0.61
N CYS A 89 -0.78 -6.01 -1.58
CA CYS A 89 -1.70 -7.14 -1.52
C CYS A 89 -1.16 -8.27 -2.41
N ILE A 90 -0.97 -9.44 -1.81
CA ILE A 90 -0.59 -10.67 -2.51
C ILE A 90 -1.83 -11.55 -2.56
N TYR A 91 -2.31 -11.81 -3.76
CA TYR A 91 -3.47 -12.66 -4.00
C TYR A 91 -3.03 -14.01 -4.55
N SER A 92 -3.64 -15.08 -4.07
CA SER A 92 -3.42 -16.44 -4.58
C SER A 92 -4.69 -17.29 -4.50
N CYS A 93 -4.74 -18.35 -5.30
CA CYS A 93 -5.82 -19.32 -5.25
C CYS A 93 -5.31 -20.75 -5.38
N SER A 94 -6.08 -21.72 -4.90
CA SER A 94 -5.72 -23.15 -5.00
C SER A 94 -5.60 -23.65 -6.44
N ASP A 95 -6.36 -23.05 -7.34
CA ASP A 95 -6.58 -23.55 -8.70
C ASP A 95 -5.53 -22.98 -9.67
N ASN A 96 -4.82 -21.92 -9.27
CA ASN A 96 -3.73 -21.33 -10.02
C ASN A 96 -2.53 -21.03 -9.09
N PRO A 97 -1.36 -21.66 -9.33
CA PRO A 97 -0.18 -21.42 -8.51
C PRO A 97 0.39 -20.00 -8.66
N SER A 98 -0.03 -19.25 -9.68
CA SER A 98 0.45 -17.90 -9.94
C SER A 98 -0.12 -16.92 -8.91
N LYS A 99 0.77 -16.17 -8.26
CA LYS A 99 0.38 -15.09 -7.34
C LYS A 99 0.23 -13.78 -8.09
N GLU A 100 -0.77 -13.01 -7.70
CA GLU A 100 -1.00 -11.66 -8.19
C GLU A 100 -0.58 -10.63 -7.13
N TYR A 101 0.13 -9.60 -7.56
CA TYR A 101 0.71 -8.59 -6.67
C TYR A 101 0.10 -7.23 -7.01
N LEU A 102 -0.68 -6.68 -6.08
CA LEU A 102 -1.33 -5.39 -6.22
C LEU A 102 -0.72 -4.38 -5.23
N CYS A 103 -0.44 -3.18 -5.72
CA CYS A 103 -0.07 -2.06 -4.86
C CYS A 103 -1.32 -1.22 -4.57
N ILE A 104 -1.58 -0.93 -3.31
CA ILE A 104 -2.55 0.07 -2.85
C ILE A 104 -1.74 1.32 -2.47
N PRO A 105 -1.78 2.38 -3.30
CA PRO A 105 -1.02 3.60 -3.04
C PRO A 105 -1.54 4.35 -1.81
N GLN A 106 -0.75 5.31 -1.35
CA GLN A 106 -1.21 6.28 -0.36
C GLN A 106 -2.32 7.18 -0.94
N PRO A 107 -3.26 7.69 -0.12
CA PRO A 107 -4.39 8.49 -0.62
C PRO A 107 -3.99 9.70 -1.46
N ASN A 108 -2.85 10.31 -1.17
CA ASN A 108 -2.31 11.49 -1.86
C ASN A 108 -1.35 11.16 -3.02
N SER A 109 -1.29 9.89 -3.46
CA SER A 109 -0.50 9.47 -4.61
C SER A 109 -1.00 10.02 -5.94
N PRO A 110 -0.15 10.06 -6.99
CA PRO A 110 -0.57 10.47 -8.33
C PRO A 110 -1.72 9.61 -8.82
N ARG A 111 -2.63 10.23 -9.57
CA ARG A 111 -3.81 9.56 -10.09
C ARG A 111 -3.44 8.36 -10.95
N GLU A 112 -2.35 8.43 -11.70
CA GLU A 112 -1.88 7.38 -12.59
C GLU A 112 -1.54 6.08 -11.85
N LEU A 113 -1.09 6.17 -10.59
CA LEU A 113 -0.85 4.99 -9.77
C LEU A 113 -2.16 4.35 -9.33
N TRP A 114 -3.15 5.17 -8.95
CA TRP A 114 -4.50 4.70 -8.62
C TRP A 114 -5.22 4.11 -9.82
N ASP A 115 -5.09 4.71 -11.00
CA ASP A 115 -5.67 4.19 -12.25
C ASP A 115 -5.04 2.82 -12.60
N SER A 116 -3.73 2.67 -12.38
CA SER A 116 -3.03 1.38 -12.56
C SER A 116 -3.50 0.31 -11.57
N THR A 117 -3.69 0.67 -10.30
CA THR A 117 -4.27 -0.22 -9.28
C THR A 117 -5.69 -0.62 -9.65
N TYR A 118 -6.52 0.35 -10.03
CA TYR A 118 -7.91 0.12 -10.42
C TYR A 118 -8.01 -0.82 -11.62
N ALA A 119 -7.22 -0.57 -12.68
CA ALA A 119 -7.18 -1.42 -13.86
C ALA A 119 -6.84 -2.87 -13.51
N LYS A 120 -5.93 -3.10 -12.56
CA LYS A 120 -5.59 -4.44 -12.08
C LYS A 120 -6.71 -5.07 -11.25
N ILE A 121 -7.36 -4.31 -10.36
CA ILE A 121 -8.50 -4.80 -9.57
C ILE A 121 -9.67 -5.17 -10.50
N ALA A 122 -9.90 -4.39 -11.56
CA ALA A 122 -10.98 -4.62 -12.51
C ALA A 122 -10.85 -5.94 -13.30
N THR A 123 -9.68 -6.59 -13.30
CA THR A 123 -9.52 -7.93 -13.92
C THR A 123 -9.99 -9.07 -13.02
N PHE A 124 -10.36 -8.79 -11.76
CA PHE A 124 -10.87 -9.80 -10.84
C PHE A 124 -12.37 -9.97 -11.03
N GLU A 125 -12.82 -11.21 -11.16
CA GLU A 125 -14.22 -11.56 -11.38
C GLU A 125 -14.69 -12.67 -10.44
N GLY A 126 -16.01 -12.81 -10.26
CA GLY A 126 -16.65 -13.89 -9.50
C GLY A 126 -16.10 -14.08 -8.08
N GLU A 127 -15.69 -15.31 -7.77
CA GLU A 127 -15.10 -15.66 -6.46
C GLU A 127 -13.79 -14.91 -6.19
N ASN A 128 -13.02 -14.60 -7.24
CA ASN A 128 -11.74 -13.89 -7.09
C ASN A 128 -11.98 -12.44 -6.66
N ALA A 129 -12.93 -11.76 -7.30
CA ALA A 129 -13.37 -10.43 -6.90
C ALA A 129 -13.92 -10.44 -5.46
N THR A 130 -14.73 -11.44 -5.13
CA THR A 130 -15.32 -11.58 -3.79
C THR A 130 -14.25 -11.70 -2.70
N ALA A 131 -13.25 -12.56 -2.93
CA ALA A 131 -12.14 -12.73 -2.01
C ALA A 131 -11.29 -11.45 -1.86
N LEU A 132 -10.99 -10.78 -2.97
CA LEU A 132 -10.24 -9.52 -2.96
C LEU A 132 -11.00 -8.42 -2.19
N MET A 133 -12.29 -8.24 -2.47
CA MET A 133 -13.15 -7.28 -1.76
C MET A 133 -13.20 -7.56 -0.27
N TRP A 134 -13.37 -8.84 0.12
CA TRP A 134 -13.38 -9.22 1.53
C TRP A 134 -12.03 -8.98 2.21
N GLY A 135 -10.94 -9.25 1.50
CA GLY A 135 -9.57 -8.92 1.90
C GLY A 135 -9.42 -7.43 2.22
N LEU A 136 -9.79 -6.58 1.27
CA LEU A 136 -9.73 -5.12 1.40
C LEU A 136 -10.65 -4.57 2.51
N ALA A 137 -11.83 -5.15 2.70
CA ALA A 137 -12.74 -4.78 3.78
C ALA A 137 -12.12 -5.07 5.16
N LYS A 138 -11.50 -6.25 5.33
CA LYS A 138 -10.79 -6.60 6.57
C LYS A 138 -9.53 -5.75 6.79
N LEU A 139 -8.78 -5.43 5.73
CA LEU A 139 -7.67 -4.48 5.80
C LEU A 139 -8.16 -3.12 6.33
N SER A 140 -9.26 -2.62 5.78
CA SER A 140 -9.87 -1.34 6.19
C SER A 140 -10.34 -1.40 7.65
N SER A 141 -10.96 -2.51 8.05
CA SER A 141 -11.35 -2.75 9.45
C SER A 141 -10.14 -2.77 10.40
N TYR A 142 -9.05 -3.42 10.02
CA TYR A 142 -7.81 -3.45 10.80
C TYR A 142 -7.25 -2.05 11.07
N TYR A 143 -7.19 -1.19 10.04
CA TYR A 143 -6.72 0.19 10.21
C TYR A 143 -7.74 1.09 10.92
N GLY A 144 -9.04 0.81 10.81
CA GLY A 144 -10.06 1.54 11.56
C GLY A 144 -10.04 1.31 13.08
N MET A 145 -9.31 0.30 13.55
CA MET A 145 -9.14 0.00 14.98
C MET A 145 -7.83 0.53 15.57
N LYS A 146 -6.92 1.07 14.75
CA LYS A 146 -5.63 1.63 15.18
C LYS A 146 -5.69 3.15 15.30
#